data_AF-A0A2S2PAU3-F1
#
_entry.id   AF-A0A2S2PAU3-F1
#
_cell.length_a   1.000
_cell.length_b   1.000
_cell.length_c   1.000
_cell.angle_alpha   90.00
_cell.angle_beta   90.00
_cell.angle_gamma   90.00
#
_symmetry.space_group_name_H-M   'P 1'
#
loop_
_entity.id
_entity.type
_entity.pdbx_description
1 polymer ?
#
loop_
_entity_poly.entity_id
_entity_poly.type
_entity_poly.pdbx_seq_one_letter_code
_entity_poly.pdbx_strand_id
1 'polypeptide(L)'
;MDEYIYPGDDNTSAILSLVIGYSVVLLAFALQPAVKKLVNKINGLKRILAVDVYLLFSFFGAVNVWRGVWIMLDIHFIPDAPITSYWVSHIACFGFLVLLNSSNSILVRGVYIDAEEDGTQCVDFPCYYVRLLVQKRKRKKQIRIDEEGKEMTQIKIEKEDKTEEINEKMLLTSENGDVTMLNETGETINNSSKIV
;
A
#
# COMPACT_ATOMS: atom_id res chain seq x y z
N MET A 1 0.27 -42.26 6.36
CA MET A 1 1.62 -41.77 5.99
C MET A 1 2.40 -41.38 7.24
N ASP A 2 1.77 -40.77 8.26
CA ASP A 2 2.38 -40.58 9.59
C ASP A 2 2.83 -41.88 10.25
N GLU A 3 2.03 -42.93 10.16
CA GLU A 3 2.32 -44.24 10.76
C GLU A 3 3.48 -45.01 10.09
N TYR A 4 3.98 -44.53 8.95
CA TYR A 4 5.02 -45.21 8.17
C TYR A 4 6.36 -44.46 8.13
N ILE A 5 6.41 -43.18 8.53
CA ILE A 5 7.63 -42.36 8.41
C ILE A 5 8.32 -42.12 9.77
N TYR A 6 7.59 -42.03 10.89
CA TYR A 6 8.22 -41.88 12.22
C TYR A 6 7.33 -42.46 13.34
N PRO A 7 7.58 -43.68 13.84
CA PRO A 7 6.78 -44.23 14.93
C PRO A 7 7.24 -43.62 16.26
N GLY A 8 6.40 -42.78 16.88
CA GLY A 8 6.48 -42.50 18.32
C GLY A 8 6.65 -41.06 18.79
N ASP A 9 6.64 -40.05 17.91
CA ASP A 9 6.74 -38.65 18.36
C ASP A 9 6.05 -37.66 17.40
N ASP A 10 4.73 -37.54 17.54
CA ASP A 10 3.86 -36.76 16.65
C ASP A 10 4.25 -35.27 16.62
N ASN A 11 4.79 -34.74 17.72
CA ASN A 11 5.28 -33.36 17.81
C ASN A 11 6.48 -33.10 16.88
N THR A 12 7.42 -34.03 16.83
CA THR A 12 8.63 -33.89 16.01
C THR A 12 8.28 -33.99 14.53
N SER A 13 7.34 -34.87 14.17
CA SER A 13 6.78 -34.95 12.80
C SER A 13 6.06 -33.66 12.39
N ALA A 14 5.24 -33.10 13.29
CA ALA A 14 4.51 -31.85 13.05
C ALA A 14 5.46 -30.68 12.78
N ILE A 15 6.45 -30.46 13.66
CA ILE A 15 7.43 -29.38 13.54
C ILE A 15 8.26 -29.56 12.26
N LEU A 16 8.71 -30.79 11.98
CA LEU A 16 9.50 -31.07 10.77
C LEU A 16 8.69 -30.74 9.50
N SER A 17 7.42 -31.13 9.43
CA SER A 17 6.55 -30.81 8.29
C SER A 17 6.32 -29.31 8.12
N LEU A 18 6.23 -28.58 9.24
CA LEU A 18 6.07 -27.13 9.27
C LEU A 18 7.35 -26.42 8.78
N VAL A 19 8.52 -26.85 9.27
CA VAL A 19 9.84 -26.34 8.84
C VAL A 19 10.06 -26.59 7.35
N ILE A 20 9.78 -27.81 6.88
CA ILE A 20 9.88 -28.14 5.45
C ILE A 20 8.92 -27.27 4.63
N GLY A 21 7.66 -27.16 5.05
CA GLY A 21 6.66 -26.32 4.38
C GLY A 21 7.10 -24.86 4.26
N TYR A 22 7.55 -24.24 5.36
CA TYR A 22 8.02 -22.85 5.35
C TYR A 22 9.31 -22.68 4.54
N SER A 23 10.23 -23.65 4.57
CA SER A 23 11.43 -23.63 3.75
C SER A 23 11.11 -23.64 2.26
N VAL A 24 10.10 -24.44 1.84
CA VAL A 24 9.61 -24.51 0.46
C VAL A 24 8.95 -23.20 0.06
N VAL A 25 8.15 -22.57 0.92
CA VAL A 25 7.52 -21.28 0.66
C VAL A 25 8.56 -20.16 0.53
N LEU A 26 9.56 -20.12 1.41
CA LEU A 26 10.67 -19.16 1.33
C LEU A 26 11.48 -19.36 0.07
N LEU A 27 11.76 -20.62 -0.29
CA LEU A 27 12.46 -20.96 -1.52
C LEU A 27 11.63 -20.55 -2.73
N ALA A 28 10.32 -20.78 -2.75
CA ALA A 28 9.43 -20.34 -3.81
C ALA A 28 9.49 -18.82 -3.98
N PHE A 29 9.45 -18.05 -2.88
CA PHE A 29 9.64 -16.60 -2.91
C PHE A 29 11.01 -16.17 -3.45
N ALA A 30 12.08 -16.87 -3.09
CA ALA A 30 13.42 -16.63 -3.62
C ALA A 30 13.53 -17.00 -5.11
N LEU A 31 12.78 -18.01 -5.56
CA LEU A 31 12.75 -18.47 -6.95
C LEU A 31 11.91 -17.57 -7.86
N GLN A 32 10.95 -16.80 -7.33
CA GLN A 32 10.13 -15.84 -8.10
C GLN A 32 10.92 -15.03 -9.14
N PRO A 33 12.01 -14.31 -8.80
CA PRO A 33 12.79 -13.54 -9.77
C PRO A 33 13.48 -14.41 -10.82
N ALA A 34 13.90 -15.64 -10.47
CA ALA A 34 14.53 -16.57 -11.39
C ALA A 34 13.50 -17.14 -12.40
N VAL A 35 12.31 -17.52 -11.92
CA VAL A 35 11.22 -18.00 -12.77
C VAL A 35 10.75 -16.88 -13.71
N LYS A 36 10.64 -15.63 -13.24
CA LYS A 36 10.34 -14.46 -14.10
C LYS A 36 11.37 -14.29 -15.23
N LYS A 37 12.66 -14.44 -14.95
CA LYS A 37 13.72 -14.40 -15.98
C LYS A 37 13.61 -15.58 -16.96
N LEU A 38 13.28 -16.76 -16.47
CA LEU A 38 13.14 -17.97 -17.29
C LEU A 38 11.92 -17.91 -18.22
N VAL A 39 10.79 -17.45 -17.70
CA VAL A 39 9.53 -17.27 -18.42
C VAL A 39 9.64 -16.19 -19.50
N ASN A 40 10.45 -15.15 -19.28
CA ASN A 40 10.76 -14.15 -20.32
C ASN A 40 11.69 -14.67 -21.42
N LYS A 41 12.43 -15.76 -21.18
CA LYS A 41 13.38 -16.34 -22.15
C LYS A 41 12.75 -17.45 -22.99
N ILE A 42 11.61 -17.99 -22.58
CA ILE A 42 10.99 -19.18 -23.17
C ILE A 42 9.60 -18.83 -23.73
N ASN A 43 9.31 -19.25 -24.96
CA ASN A 43 8.03 -19.00 -25.63
C ASN A 43 7.16 -20.27 -25.72
N GLY A 44 5.84 -20.09 -25.75
CA GLY A 44 4.86 -21.14 -26.01
C GLY A 44 4.66 -22.14 -24.87
N LEU A 45 4.45 -23.43 -25.20
CA LEU A 45 4.10 -24.50 -24.25
C LEU A 45 5.13 -24.72 -23.13
N LYS A 46 6.42 -24.56 -23.43
CA LYS A 46 7.50 -24.72 -22.43
C LYS A 46 7.40 -23.67 -21.32
N ARG A 47 6.86 -22.49 -21.64
CA ARG A 47 6.59 -21.43 -20.66
C ARG A 47 5.50 -21.87 -19.69
N ILE A 48 4.39 -22.39 -20.22
CA ILE A 48 3.26 -22.89 -19.43
C ILE A 48 3.72 -24.01 -18.51
N LEU A 49 4.47 -24.98 -19.04
CA LEU A 49 5.04 -26.08 -18.24
C LEU A 49 5.93 -25.58 -17.09
N ALA A 50 6.76 -24.55 -17.33
CA ALA A 50 7.61 -23.98 -16.29
C ALA A 50 6.80 -23.29 -15.17
N VAL A 51 5.70 -22.63 -15.53
CA VAL A 51 4.76 -22.02 -14.57
C VAL A 51 4.03 -23.10 -13.78
N ASP A 52 3.53 -24.15 -14.43
CA ASP A 52 2.84 -25.26 -13.77
C ASP A 52 3.74 -25.98 -12.76
N VAL A 53 4.99 -26.28 -13.12
CA VAL A 53 5.95 -26.91 -12.19
C VAL A 53 6.20 -26.03 -10.97
N TYR A 54 6.30 -24.72 -11.17
CA TYR A 54 6.48 -23.77 -10.08
C TYR A 54 5.23 -23.66 -9.19
N LEU A 55 4.03 -23.66 -9.78
CA LEU A 55 2.77 -23.67 -9.04
C LEU A 55 2.57 -24.97 -8.26
N LEU A 56 2.89 -26.12 -8.86
CA LEU A 56 2.88 -27.42 -8.18
C LEU A 56 3.85 -27.43 -7.00
N PHE A 57 5.06 -26.92 -7.18
CA PHE A 57 6.03 -26.80 -6.09
C PHE A 57 5.51 -25.95 -4.93
N SER A 58 4.90 -24.80 -5.24
CA SER A 58 4.27 -23.95 -4.22
C SER A 58 3.07 -24.63 -3.55
N PHE A 59 2.30 -25.41 -4.30
CA PHE A 59 1.16 -26.18 -3.78
C PHE A 59 1.63 -27.22 -2.76
N PHE A 60 2.70 -27.96 -3.08
CA PHE A 60 3.31 -28.90 -2.15
C PHE A 60 3.78 -28.21 -0.85
N GLY A 61 4.38 -27.02 -0.94
CA GLY A 61 4.74 -26.23 0.24
C GLY A 61 3.53 -25.87 1.10
N ALA A 62 2.46 -25.37 0.48
CA ALA A 62 1.23 -24.98 1.18
C ALA A 62 0.56 -26.17 1.88
N VAL A 63 0.46 -27.32 1.23
CA VAL A 63 -0.09 -28.54 1.81
C VAL A 63 0.73 -29.00 3.03
N ASN A 64 2.06 -28.94 2.97
CA ASN A 64 2.92 -29.30 4.10
C ASN A 64 2.79 -28.34 5.28
N VAL A 65 2.73 -27.02 5.05
CA VAL A 65 2.48 -26.04 6.12
C VAL A 65 1.12 -26.30 6.77
N TRP A 66 0.08 -26.45 5.96
CA TRP A 66 -1.28 -26.66 6.46
C TRP A 66 -1.39 -27.95 7.27
N ARG A 67 -0.81 -29.05 6.77
CA ARG A 67 -0.72 -30.32 7.49
C ARG A 67 -0.01 -30.17 8.84
N GLY A 68 1.14 -29.51 8.87
CA GLY A 68 1.89 -29.27 10.11
C GLY A 68 1.09 -28.46 11.13
N VAL A 69 0.34 -27.45 10.66
CA VAL A 69 -0.55 -26.64 11.51
C VAL A 69 -1.67 -27.49 12.10
N TRP A 70 -2.33 -28.37 11.32
CA TRP A 70 -3.38 -29.25 11.85
C TRP A 70 -2.87 -30.19 12.92
N ILE A 71 -1.75 -30.87 12.68
CA ILE A 71 -1.19 -31.82 13.63
C ILE A 71 -0.76 -31.08 14.91
N MET A 72 -0.15 -29.90 14.78
CA MET A 72 0.22 -29.09 15.94
C MET A 72 -1.01 -28.61 16.73
N LEU A 73 -2.10 -28.27 16.05
CA LEU A 73 -3.36 -27.90 16.68
C LEU A 73 -3.99 -29.10 17.39
N ASP A 74 -3.96 -30.29 16.80
CA ASP A 74 -4.53 -31.50 17.40
C ASP A 74 -3.78 -31.91 18.68
N ILE A 75 -2.45 -31.78 18.70
CA ILE A 75 -1.62 -32.13 19.86
C ILE A 75 -1.69 -31.06 20.97
N HIS A 76 -1.64 -29.77 20.62
CA HIS A 76 -1.53 -28.69 21.59
C HIS A 76 -2.86 -28.01 21.95
N PHE A 77 -3.90 -28.11 21.12
CA PHE A 77 -5.15 -27.38 21.30
C PHE A 77 -6.26 -28.30 21.82
N ILE A 78 -6.46 -28.28 23.15
CA ILE A 78 -7.51 -29.00 23.88
C ILE A 78 -7.47 -30.52 23.59
N PRO A 79 -6.43 -31.24 24.04
CA PRO A 79 -6.30 -32.68 23.81
C PRO A 79 -7.41 -33.50 24.50
N ASP A 80 -7.99 -32.97 25.58
CA ASP A 80 -8.98 -33.67 26.40
C ASP A 80 -10.40 -33.70 25.79
N ALA A 81 -10.67 -32.92 24.73
CA ALA A 81 -11.99 -32.82 24.12
C ALA A 81 -11.91 -32.55 22.59
N PRO A 82 -11.67 -33.58 21.76
CA PRO A 82 -11.44 -33.43 20.32
C PRO A 82 -12.63 -32.81 19.58
N ILE A 83 -13.87 -33.17 19.96
CA ILE A 83 -15.09 -32.58 19.39
C ILE A 83 -15.11 -31.05 19.61
N THR A 84 -14.78 -30.58 20.81
CA THR A 84 -14.80 -29.15 21.14
C THR A 84 -13.68 -28.42 20.43
N SER A 85 -12.49 -29.04 20.32
CA SER A 85 -11.35 -28.49 19.59
C SER A 85 -11.67 -28.22 18.12
N TYR A 86 -12.37 -29.14 17.43
CA TYR A 86 -12.78 -28.97 16.03
C TYR A 86 -13.76 -27.81 15.83
N TRP A 87 -14.76 -27.67 16.71
CA TRP A 87 -15.72 -26.57 16.61
C TRP A 87 -15.07 -25.21 16.90
N VAL A 88 -14.22 -25.14 17.92
CA VAL A 88 -13.55 -23.89 18.30
C VAL A 88 -12.56 -23.47 17.22
N SER A 89 -11.76 -24.39 16.68
CA SER A 89 -10.82 -24.08 15.61
C SER A 89 -11.53 -23.63 14.33
N HIS A 90 -12.67 -24.25 13.99
CA HIS A 90 -13.47 -23.83 12.85
C HIS A 90 -14.08 -22.43 13.04
N ILE A 91 -14.70 -22.17 14.19
CA ILE A 91 -15.32 -20.87 14.48
C ILE A 91 -14.25 -19.78 14.61
N ALA A 92 -13.11 -20.07 15.25
CA ALA A 92 -12.00 -19.13 15.39
C ALA A 92 -11.40 -18.75 14.03
N CYS A 93 -11.11 -19.74 13.17
CA CYS A 93 -10.63 -19.50 11.81
C CYS A 93 -11.66 -18.71 11.01
N PHE A 94 -12.93 -19.11 11.02
CA PHE A 94 -13.99 -18.39 10.30
C PHE A 94 -14.13 -16.94 10.79
N GLY A 95 -14.12 -16.72 12.11
CA GLY A 95 -14.13 -15.39 12.71
C GLY A 95 -12.92 -14.56 12.30
N PHE A 96 -11.72 -15.14 12.28
CA PHE A 96 -10.51 -14.48 11.82
C PHE A 96 -10.60 -14.10 10.32
N LEU A 97 -11.11 -14.98 9.47
CA LEU A 97 -11.32 -14.68 8.04
C LEU A 97 -12.33 -13.54 7.82
N VAL A 98 -13.41 -13.51 8.61
CA VAL A 98 -14.42 -12.45 8.59
C VAL A 98 -13.83 -11.13 9.07
N LEU A 99 -13.05 -11.13 10.15
CA LEU A 99 -12.37 -9.95 10.69
C LEU A 99 -11.32 -9.39 9.73
N LEU A 100 -10.59 -10.25 9.03
CA LEU A 100 -9.67 -9.85 7.97
C LEU A 100 -10.39 -9.37 6.69
N ASN A 101 -11.72 -9.39 6.67
CA ASN A 101 -12.55 -9.02 5.52
C ASN A 101 -12.19 -9.81 4.24
N SER A 102 -11.58 -10.99 4.41
CA SER A 102 -11.08 -11.84 3.32
C SER A 102 -12.20 -12.71 2.72
N SER A 103 -13.34 -12.85 3.41
CA SER A 103 -14.50 -13.61 2.95
C SER A 103 -15.18 -13.03 1.70
N ASN A 104 -14.86 -11.80 1.31
CA ASN A 104 -15.37 -11.16 0.09
C ASN A 104 -14.55 -11.46 -1.19
N SER A 105 -13.47 -12.26 -1.12
CA SER A 105 -12.52 -12.38 -2.23
C SER A 105 -12.76 -13.55 -3.20
N ILE A 106 -13.60 -14.53 -2.89
CA ILE A 106 -13.70 -15.77 -3.69
C ILE A 106 -14.89 -15.75 -4.67
N LEU A 107 -16.02 -15.14 -4.31
CA LEU A 107 -17.24 -15.19 -5.15
C LEU A 107 -17.28 -14.18 -6.31
N VAL A 108 -16.43 -13.16 -6.33
CA VAL A 108 -16.49 -12.04 -7.31
C VAL A 108 -15.27 -12.01 -8.24
N ARG A 109 -14.27 -12.87 -8.03
CA ARG A 109 -13.16 -13.00 -8.97
C ARG A 109 -13.58 -13.97 -10.06
N GLY A 110 -13.92 -13.43 -11.23
CA GLY A 110 -14.24 -14.22 -12.41
C GLY A 110 -13.12 -15.22 -12.77
N VAL A 111 -13.43 -16.14 -13.67
CA VAL A 111 -12.45 -17.07 -14.24
C VAL A 111 -11.38 -16.24 -14.95
N TYR A 112 -10.16 -16.25 -14.42
CA TYR A 112 -9.01 -15.72 -15.15
C TYR A 112 -8.75 -16.66 -16.33
N ILE A 113 -8.76 -16.12 -17.55
CA ILE A 113 -8.36 -16.85 -18.74
C ILE A 113 -6.83 -16.98 -18.67
N ASP A 114 -6.35 -18.20 -18.46
CA ASP A 114 -4.92 -18.49 -18.48
C ASP A 114 -4.33 -18.05 -19.83
N ALA A 115 -3.25 -17.26 -19.78
CA ALA A 115 -2.45 -16.73 -20.90
C ALA A 115 -2.87 -15.40 -21.57
N GLU A 116 -3.81 -14.62 -21.02
CA GLU A 116 -4.15 -13.30 -21.57
C GLU A 116 -3.22 -12.15 -21.10
N GLU A 117 -2.58 -12.28 -19.93
CA GLU A 117 -1.66 -11.27 -19.39
C GLU A 117 -0.20 -11.45 -19.87
N ASP A 118 0.50 -10.33 -20.08
CA ASP A 118 1.91 -10.32 -20.52
C ASP A 118 2.78 -11.20 -19.61
N GLY A 119 3.63 -12.04 -20.22
CA GLY A 119 4.28 -13.22 -19.63
C GLY A 119 4.96 -13.09 -18.25
N THR A 120 5.19 -11.86 -17.77
CA THR A 120 5.73 -11.57 -16.45
C THR A 120 4.69 -11.61 -15.32
N GLN A 121 3.40 -11.38 -15.63
CA GLN A 121 2.30 -11.33 -14.65
C GLN A 121 1.77 -12.72 -14.25
N CYS A 122 1.93 -13.74 -15.10
CA CYS A 122 1.40 -15.09 -14.88
C CYS A 122 2.02 -15.84 -13.68
N VAL A 123 3.16 -15.35 -13.17
CA VAL A 123 3.92 -15.96 -12.06
C VAL A 123 3.86 -15.11 -10.79
N ASP A 124 3.27 -13.91 -10.86
CA ASP A 124 3.17 -13.08 -9.67
C ASP A 124 2.06 -13.63 -8.77
N PHE A 125 2.46 -14.15 -7.60
CA PHE A 125 1.48 -14.50 -6.58
C PHE A 125 0.67 -13.25 -6.24
N PRO A 126 -0.68 -13.28 -6.31
CA PRO A 126 -1.53 -12.12 -6.10
C PRO A 126 -1.64 -11.73 -4.61
N CYS A 127 -0.52 -11.74 -3.87
CA CYS A 127 -0.39 -11.15 -2.55
C CYS A 127 -0.18 -9.63 -2.63
N TYR A 128 -1.01 -8.95 -3.43
CA TYR A 128 -0.96 -7.49 -3.56
C TYR A 128 -1.62 -6.77 -2.39
N TYR A 129 -2.36 -7.46 -1.50
CA TYR A 129 -3.14 -6.82 -0.44
C TYR A 129 -2.34 -5.86 0.43
N VAL A 130 -1.18 -6.27 0.93
CA VAL A 130 -0.32 -5.41 1.76
C VAL A 130 0.22 -4.25 0.94
N ARG A 131 0.64 -4.51 -0.31
CA ARG A 131 1.14 -3.46 -1.22
C ARG A 131 0.06 -2.46 -1.57
N LEU A 132 -1.18 -2.89 -1.81
CA LEU A 132 -2.35 -2.06 -2.11
C LEU A 132 -2.73 -1.20 -0.91
N LEU A 133 -2.73 -1.75 0.31
CA LEU A 133 -2.98 -0.98 1.53
C LEU A 133 -1.89 0.09 1.76
N VAL A 134 -0.63 -0.27 1.55
CA VAL A 134 0.50 0.67 1.64
C VAL A 134 0.41 1.75 0.54
N GLN A 135 0.09 1.38 -0.70
CA GLN A 135 -0.10 2.32 -1.81
C GLN A 135 -1.28 3.25 -1.56
N LYS A 136 -2.40 2.74 -1.01
CA LYS A 136 -3.57 3.55 -0.62
C LYS A 136 -3.21 4.56 0.46
N ARG A 137 -2.40 4.17 1.46
CA ARG A 137 -1.88 5.09 2.49
C ARG A 137 -0.93 6.14 1.90
N LYS A 138 -0.01 5.75 1.02
CA LYS A 138 0.92 6.67 0.34
C LYS A 138 0.20 7.69 -0.54
N ARG A 139 -0.77 7.24 -1.35
CA ARG A 139 -1.58 8.12 -2.22
C ARG A 139 -2.39 9.14 -1.41
N LYS A 140 -3.01 8.72 -0.30
CA LYS A 140 -3.73 9.64 0.61
C LYS A 140 -2.80 10.67 1.25
N LYS A 141 -1.57 10.30 1.59
CA LYS A 141 -0.58 11.23 2.15
C LYS A 141 -0.15 12.26 1.11
N GLN A 142 0.06 11.85 -0.14
CA GLN A 142 0.42 12.76 -1.23
C GLN A 142 -0.69 13.77 -1.52
N ILE A 143 -1.95 13.33 -1.62
CA ILE A 143 -3.09 14.22 -1.87
C ILE A 143 -3.18 15.32 -0.80
N ARG A 144 -3.00 14.97 0.49
CA ARG A 144 -3.00 15.96 1.57
C ARG A 144 -1.86 16.97 1.46
N ILE A 145 -0.66 16.51 1.11
CA ILE A 145 0.50 17.39 0.92
C ILE A 145 0.27 18.33 -0.27
N ASP A 146 -0.31 17.82 -1.36
CA ASP A 146 -0.61 18.62 -2.55
C ASP A 146 -1.73 19.65 -2.27
N GLU A 147 -2.72 19.30 -1.43
CA GLU A 147 -3.77 20.22 -0.96
C GLU A 147 -3.20 21.31 -0.04
N GLU A 148 -2.40 20.94 0.97
CA GLU A 148 -1.72 21.89 1.87
C GLU A 148 -0.76 22.82 1.09
N GLY A 149 -0.08 22.31 0.06
CA GLY A 149 0.79 23.09 -0.81
C GLY A 149 0.03 24.11 -1.65
N LYS A 150 -1.17 23.75 -2.15
CA LYS A 150 -2.04 24.67 -2.90
C LYS A 150 -2.61 25.76 -1.99
N GLU A 151 -3.05 25.42 -0.79
CA GLU A 151 -3.54 26.40 0.20
C GLU A 151 -2.44 27.40 0.59
N MET A 152 -1.23 26.93 0.91
CA MET A 152 -0.10 27.83 1.20
C MET A 152 0.26 28.74 0.03
N THR A 153 0.18 28.24 -1.20
CA THR A 153 0.47 29.04 -2.40
C THR A 153 -0.58 30.13 -2.60
N GLN A 154 -1.87 29.82 -2.42
CA GLN A 154 -2.94 30.82 -2.49
C GLN A 154 -2.80 31.90 -1.40
N ILE A 155 -2.51 31.50 -0.15
CA ILE A 155 -2.29 32.44 0.96
C ILE A 155 -1.10 33.37 0.66
N LYS A 156 -0.05 32.87 0.00
CA LYS A 156 1.12 33.66 -0.36
C LYS A 156 0.79 34.70 -1.42
N ILE A 157 0.06 34.30 -2.48
CA ILE A 157 -0.40 35.21 -3.54
C ILE A 157 -1.31 36.30 -2.94
N GLU A 158 -2.27 35.93 -2.09
CA GLU A 158 -3.17 36.92 -1.47
C GLU A 158 -2.45 37.91 -0.55
N LYS A 159 -1.38 37.47 0.13
CA LYS A 159 -0.53 38.38 0.93
C LYS A 159 0.31 39.30 0.05
N GLU A 160 0.82 38.81 -1.06
CA GLU A 160 1.64 39.57 -2.00
C GLU A 160 0.79 40.68 -2.66
N ASP A 161 -0.41 40.33 -3.12
CA ASP A 161 -1.40 41.24 -3.69
C ASP A 161 -1.82 42.34 -2.69
N LYS A 162 -2.11 41.96 -1.43
CA LYS A 162 -2.38 42.93 -0.34
C LYS A 162 -1.19 43.84 -0.04
N THR A 163 0.04 43.33 -0.18
CA THR A 163 1.25 44.11 0.09
C THR A 163 1.50 45.13 -1.03
N GLU A 164 1.29 44.72 -2.28
CA GLU A 164 1.35 45.63 -3.44
C GLU A 164 0.29 46.73 -3.34
N GLU A 165 -0.96 46.38 -2.99
CA GLU A 165 -2.05 47.35 -2.85
C GLU A 165 -1.78 48.39 -1.72
N ILE A 166 -1.16 47.96 -0.61
CA ILE A 166 -0.75 48.86 0.48
C ILE A 166 0.38 49.79 0.05
N ASN A 167 1.37 49.27 -0.68
CA ASN A 167 2.50 50.07 -1.17
C ASN A 167 2.04 51.12 -2.18
N GLU A 168 1.11 50.77 -3.09
CA GLU A 168 0.51 51.70 -4.04
C GLU A 168 -0.26 52.82 -3.33
N LYS A 169 -1.08 52.48 -2.32
CA LYS A 169 -1.79 53.48 -1.49
C LYS A 169 -0.84 54.41 -0.74
N MET A 170 0.29 53.91 -0.22
CA MET A 170 1.30 54.74 0.43
C MET A 170 1.99 55.70 -0.55
N LEU A 171 2.35 55.24 -1.76
CA LEU A 171 2.94 56.06 -2.81
C LEU A 171 2.03 57.22 -3.22
N LEU A 172 0.75 56.93 -3.49
CA LEU A 172 -0.25 57.95 -3.85
C LEU A 172 -0.49 58.97 -2.72
N THR A 173 -0.42 58.53 -1.46
CA THR A 173 -0.57 59.43 -0.30
C THR A 173 0.65 60.34 -0.14
N SER A 174 1.86 59.83 -0.40
CA SER A 174 3.10 60.64 -0.38
C SER A 174 3.11 61.69 -1.49
N GLU A 175 2.71 61.33 -2.70
CA GLU A 175 2.67 62.24 -3.85
C GLU A 175 1.63 63.35 -3.66
N ASN A 176 0.44 63.01 -3.18
CA ASN A 176 -0.59 64.00 -2.86
C ASN A 176 -0.20 64.92 -1.68
N GLY A 177 0.58 64.41 -0.71
CA GLY A 177 1.15 65.20 0.38
C GLY A 177 2.16 66.24 -0.10
N ASP A 178 3.05 65.86 -1.03
CA ASP A 178 4.01 66.81 -1.63
C ASP A 178 3.31 67.88 -2.50
N VAL A 179 2.30 67.49 -3.27
CA VAL A 179 1.53 68.41 -4.12
C VAL A 179 0.71 69.41 -3.29
N THR A 180 0.15 69.00 -2.16
CA THR A 180 -0.58 69.92 -1.26
C THR A 180 0.35 70.91 -0.56
N MET A 181 1.54 70.48 -0.13
CA MET A 181 2.57 71.36 0.44
C MET A 181 3.10 72.38 -0.58
N LEU A 182 3.28 71.96 -1.85
CA LEU A 182 3.66 72.86 -2.95
C LEU A 182 2.57 73.89 -3.28
N ASN A 183 1.30 73.49 -3.25
CA ASN A 183 0.18 74.40 -3.48
C ASN A 183 0.00 75.41 -2.33
N GLU A 184 0.13 74.99 -1.06
CA GLU A 184 0.11 75.93 0.09
C GLU A 184 1.30 76.91 0.05
N THR A 185 2.48 76.44 -0.37
CA THR A 185 3.66 77.31 -0.55
C THR A 185 3.46 78.28 -1.72
N GLY A 186 2.80 77.84 -2.81
CA GLY A 186 2.44 78.69 -3.94
C GLY A 186 1.39 79.75 -3.59
N GLU A 187 0.36 79.40 -2.81
CA GLU A 187 -0.67 80.34 -2.37
C GLU A 187 -0.14 81.38 -1.38
N THR A 188 0.73 80.99 -0.45
CA THR A 188 1.36 81.93 0.49
C THR A 188 2.27 82.94 -0.22
N ILE A 189 3.03 82.52 -1.23
CA ILE A 189 3.87 83.41 -2.05
C ILE A 189 3.01 84.37 -2.90
N ASN A 190 1.94 83.86 -3.52
CA ASN A 190 1.07 84.67 -4.37
C ASN A 190 0.29 85.72 -3.56
N ASN A 191 -0.16 85.37 -2.36
CA ASN A 191 -0.85 86.31 -1.47
C ASN A 191 0.10 87.38 -0.88
N SER A 192 1.38 87.02 -0.65
CA SER A 192 2.41 87.99 -0.23
C SER A 192 2.84 88.95 -1.35
N SER A 193 2.62 88.61 -2.62
CA SER A 193 2.95 89.48 -3.77
C SER A 193 1.86 90.53 -4.09
N LYS A 194 0.70 90.46 -3.40
CA LYS A 194 -0.48 91.29 -3.66
C LYS A 194 -0.69 92.43 -2.65
N ILE A 195 0.23 92.61 -1.71
CA ILE A 195 0.17 93.68 -0.72
C ILE A 195 1.13 94.79 -1.19
N VAL A 196 0.50 95.83 -1.74
CA VAL A 196 1.03 97.18 -2.01
C VAL A 196 1.44 97.85 -0.71
#